data_AF-A0A830FIS6-F1
#
_entry.id   AF-A0A830FIS6-F1
#
_cell.length_a   1.000
_cell.length_b   1.000
_cell.length_c   1.000
_cell.angle_alpha   90.00
_cell.angle_beta   90.00
_cell.angle_gamma   90.00
#
_symmetry.space_group_name_H-M   'P 1'
#
loop_
_entity.id
_entity.type
_entity.pdbx_description
1 polymer ?
#
loop_
_entity_poly.entity_id
_entity_poly.type
_entity_poly.pdbx_seq_one_letter_code
_entity_poly.pdbx_strand_id
1 'polypeptide(L)'
;MDWTRNTISPLRSYRQLLDPPTDRWPVFPAFDTRTLAGLVQDELADRGERLDAIAERREEYARDILLALEEGFQPPSITTDGARSILQRLSEAAEIDIDHPKHDYLAPHGGRRGMGEVLVRAFGYTVAARYLDNSEEMVRERYSHIEAGELGDVATETLTEVDGHPL
;
A
#
# COMPACT_ATOMS: atom_id res chain seq x y z
N MET A 1 5.41 17.08 10.37
CA MET A 1 4.26 16.40 9.75
C MET A 1 4.13 15.04 10.44
N ASP A 2 3.03 14.77 11.15
CA ASP A 2 2.88 13.53 11.92
C ASP A 2 2.36 12.39 11.03
N TRP A 3 3.27 11.70 10.36
CA TRP A 3 2.98 10.67 9.36
C TRP A 3 2.25 9.45 9.93
N THR A 4 2.40 9.17 11.22
CA THR A 4 1.64 8.10 11.88
C THR A 4 0.14 8.35 11.77
N ARG A 5 -0.29 9.61 11.79
CA ARG A 5 -1.70 9.98 11.60
C ARG A 5 -2.19 9.71 10.16
N ASN A 6 -1.34 9.90 9.15
CA ASN A 6 -1.74 9.79 7.74
C ASN A 6 -1.86 8.35 7.22
N THR A 7 -1.19 7.37 7.83
CA THR A 7 -1.30 5.95 7.42
C THR A 7 -2.03 5.09 8.44
N ILE A 8 -1.83 5.31 9.74
CA ILE A 8 -2.48 4.49 10.78
C ILE A 8 -3.96 4.86 10.92
N SER A 9 -4.31 6.15 10.82
CA SER A 9 -5.72 6.55 10.96
C SER A 9 -6.60 5.94 9.86
N PRO A 10 -6.25 6.00 8.56
CA PRO A 10 -7.04 5.33 7.53
C PRO A 10 -7.15 3.83 7.73
N LEU A 11 -6.08 3.14 8.15
CA LEU A 11 -6.12 1.70 8.42
C LEU A 11 -7.00 1.34 9.62
N ARG A 12 -7.01 2.18 10.67
CA ARG A 12 -7.92 2.00 11.82
C ARG A 12 -9.37 2.25 11.43
N SER A 13 -9.65 3.34 10.71
CA SER A 13 -10.98 3.63 10.17
C SER A 13 -11.45 2.50 9.25
N TYR A 14 -10.58 2.01 8.39
CA TYR A 14 -10.86 0.87 7.51
C TYR A 14 -11.19 -0.39 8.32
N ARG A 15 -10.38 -0.75 9.32
CA ARG A 15 -10.67 -1.90 10.21
C ARG A 15 -12.00 -1.73 10.94
N GLN A 16 -12.31 -0.53 11.41
CA GLN A 16 -13.57 -0.25 12.11
C GLN A 16 -14.78 -0.34 11.18
N LEU A 17 -14.65 0.11 9.93
CA LEU A 17 -15.71 0.00 8.93
C LEU A 17 -15.91 -1.43 8.44
N LEU A 18 -14.82 -2.16 8.29
CA LEU A 18 -14.85 -3.55 7.85
C LEU A 18 -15.37 -4.48 8.96
N ASP A 19 -15.09 -4.14 10.22
CA ASP A 19 -15.40 -4.93 11.43
C ASP A 19 -15.16 -6.44 11.24
N PRO A 20 -13.91 -6.85 10.93
CA PRO A 20 -13.63 -8.21 10.51
C PRO A 20 -13.97 -9.23 11.63
N PRO A 21 -14.82 -10.23 11.36
CA PRO A 21 -15.24 -11.20 12.39
C PRO A 21 -14.13 -12.04 13.04
N THR A 22 -12.91 -12.05 12.48
CA THR A 22 -11.76 -12.76 13.07
C THR A 22 -10.44 -12.00 12.84
N ASP A 23 -9.44 -12.23 13.69
CA ASP A 23 -8.10 -11.66 13.49
C ASP A 23 -7.32 -12.30 12.32
N ARG A 24 -7.83 -13.38 11.73
CA ARG A 24 -7.26 -13.99 10.52
C ARG A 24 -7.70 -13.28 9.24
N TRP A 25 -8.66 -12.36 9.32
CA TRP A 25 -9.09 -11.60 8.15
C TRP A 25 -7.91 -10.85 7.51
N PRO A 26 -7.73 -10.92 6.19
CA PRO A 26 -6.69 -10.16 5.54
C PRO A 26 -6.90 -8.65 5.74
N VAL A 27 -5.79 -7.94 5.97
CA VAL A 27 -5.79 -6.47 6.03
C VAL A 27 -6.29 -5.87 4.71
N PHE A 28 -5.97 -6.52 3.58
CA PHE A 28 -6.49 -6.16 2.27
C PHE A 28 -7.08 -7.41 1.62
N PRO A 29 -8.39 -7.67 1.76
CA PRO A 29 -9.04 -8.78 1.09
C PRO A 29 -9.04 -8.59 -0.42
N ALA A 30 -9.07 -9.70 -1.16
CA ALA A 30 -9.36 -9.67 -2.58
C ALA A 30 -10.81 -9.20 -2.78
N PHE A 31 -10.99 -8.14 -3.56
CA PHE A 31 -12.31 -7.61 -3.95
C PHE A 31 -12.73 -8.04 -5.36
N ASP A 32 -12.00 -8.98 -5.96
CA ASP A 32 -12.39 -9.57 -7.25
C ASP A 32 -13.71 -10.33 -7.10
N THR A 33 -14.69 -9.93 -7.92
CA THR A 33 -16.02 -10.54 -7.95
C THR A 33 -15.97 -12.04 -8.18
N ARG A 34 -15.09 -12.55 -9.04
CA ARG A 34 -15.03 -13.99 -9.32
C ARG A 34 -14.51 -14.78 -8.13
N THR A 35 -13.44 -14.28 -7.50
CA THR A 35 -12.85 -14.86 -6.29
C THR A 35 -13.86 -14.90 -5.15
N LEU A 36 -14.58 -13.81 -4.91
CA LEU A 36 -15.56 -13.74 -3.83
C LEU A 36 -16.81 -14.59 -4.13
N ALA A 37 -17.28 -14.61 -5.37
CA ALA A 37 -18.37 -15.47 -5.79
C ALA A 37 -18.05 -16.94 -5.58
N GLY A 38 -16.85 -17.37 -5.98
CA GLY A 38 -16.35 -18.73 -5.77
C GLY A 38 -16.28 -19.07 -4.28
N LEU A 39 -15.65 -18.20 -3.47
CA LEU A 39 -15.57 -18.37 -2.01
C LEU A 39 -16.95 -18.60 -1.37
N VAL A 40 -17.89 -17.70 -1.63
CA VAL A 40 -19.24 -17.77 -1.05
C VAL A 40 -19.95 -19.05 -1.48
N GLN A 41 -19.84 -19.41 -2.77
CA GLN A 41 -20.46 -20.60 -3.29
C GLN A 41 -19.89 -21.87 -2.66
N ASP A 42 -18.56 -21.97 -2.58
CA ASP A 42 -17.88 -23.14 -2.02
C ASP A 42 -18.19 -23.29 -0.53
N GLU A 43 -18.07 -22.22 0.25
CA GLU A 43 -18.30 -22.25 1.70
C GLU A 43 -19.76 -22.57 2.07
N LEU A 44 -20.75 -22.02 1.34
CA LEU A 44 -22.16 -22.33 1.57
C LEU A 44 -22.52 -23.75 1.08
N ALA A 45 -21.94 -24.20 -0.03
CA ALA A 45 -22.13 -25.57 -0.51
C ALA A 45 -21.54 -26.60 0.45
N ASP A 46 -20.37 -26.32 1.04
CA ASP A 46 -19.74 -27.14 2.07
C ASP A 46 -20.59 -27.22 3.36
N ARG A 47 -21.39 -26.19 3.64
CA ARG A 47 -22.42 -26.20 4.70
C ARG A 47 -23.70 -26.94 4.31
N GLY A 48 -23.80 -27.44 3.07
CA GLY A 48 -24.92 -28.23 2.55
C GLY A 48 -26.02 -27.40 1.88
N GLU A 49 -25.80 -26.12 1.61
CA GLU A 49 -26.77 -25.29 0.89
C GLU A 49 -26.86 -25.68 -0.59
N ARG A 50 -28.08 -25.60 -1.15
CA ARG A 50 -28.32 -25.89 -2.58
C ARG A 50 -27.93 -24.68 -3.41
N LEU A 51 -27.44 -24.91 -4.63
CA LEU A 51 -26.99 -23.85 -5.54
C LEU A 51 -28.04 -22.74 -5.78
N ASP A 52 -29.32 -23.10 -5.92
CA ASP A 52 -30.38 -22.11 -6.11
C ASP A 52 -30.58 -21.21 -4.88
N ALA A 53 -30.49 -21.79 -3.67
CA ALA A 53 -30.59 -21.05 -2.42
C ALA A 53 -29.37 -20.14 -2.20
N ILE A 54 -28.17 -20.62 -2.59
CA ILE A 54 -26.94 -19.81 -2.58
C ILE A 54 -27.10 -18.60 -3.52
N ALA A 55 -27.65 -18.81 -4.71
CA ALA A 55 -27.89 -17.74 -5.67
C ALA A 55 -28.88 -16.69 -5.11
N GLU A 56 -30.02 -17.14 -4.58
CA GLU A 56 -31.01 -16.26 -3.92
C GLU A 56 -30.36 -15.45 -2.79
N ARG A 57 -29.58 -16.11 -1.92
CA ARG A 57 -28.91 -15.44 -0.80
C ARG A 57 -27.88 -14.42 -1.26
N ARG A 58 -27.14 -14.69 -2.34
CA ARG A 58 -26.18 -13.74 -2.91
C ARG A 58 -26.87 -12.49 -3.46
N GLU A 59 -28.09 -12.63 -4.00
CA GLU A 59 -28.88 -11.49 -4.51
C GLU A 59 -29.37 -10.55 -3.40
N GLU A 60 -29.46 -11.01 -2.15
CA GLU A 60 -29.79 -10.16 -0.99
C GLU A 60 -28.69 -9.14 -0.66
N TYR A 61 -27.46 -9.36 -1.14
CA TYR A 61 -26.31 -8.51 -0.85
C TYR A 61 -25.84 -7.76 -2.08
N ALA A 62 -25.49 -6.49 -1.90
CA ALA A 62 -24.96 -5.68 -2.99
C ALA A 62 -23.62 -6.23 -3.53
N ARG A 63 -22.85 -6.95 -2.71
CA ARG A 63 -21.55 -7.55 -3.04
C ARG A 63 -21.31 -8.78 -2.18
N ASP A 64 -20.67 -9.79 -2.76
CA ASP A 64 -20.29 -11.03 -2.06
C ASP A 64 -19.40 -10.81 -0.82
N ILE A 65 -18.61 -9.72 -0.77
CA ILE A 65 -17.81 -9.39 0.43
C ILE A 65 -18.68 -9.12 1.66
N LEU A 66 -19.89 -8.55 1.48
CA LEU A 66 -20.80 -8.26 2.59
C LEU A 66 -21.39 -9.54 3.14
N LEU A 67 -21.76 -10.48 2.24
CA LEU A 67 -22.19 -11.82 2.64
C LEU A 67 -21.04 -12.58 3.33
N ALA A 68 -19.81 -12.47 2.82
CA ALA A 68 -18.64 -13.06 3.48
C ALA A 68 -18.41 -12.51 4.89
N LEU A 69 -18.62 -11.22 5.12
CA LEU A 69 -18.54 -10.61 6.45
C LEU A 69 -19.62 -11.16 7.38
N GLU A 70 -20.88 -11.19 6.94
CA GLU A 70 -22.01 -11.72 7.72
C GLU A 70 -21.79 -13.19 8.11
N GLU A 71 -21.31 -14.01 7.17
CA GLU A 71 -21.12 -15.45 7.35
C GLU A 71 -19.79 -15.85 8.01
N GLY A 72 -18.90 -14.89 8.25
CA GLY A 72 -17.57 -15.16 8.79
C GLY A 72 -16.60 -15.82 7.80
N PHE A 73 -16.87 -15.75 6.49
CA PHE A 73 -16.00 -16.32 5.46
C PHE A 73 -14.74 -15.50 5.29
N GLN A 74 -13.59 -16.17 5.31
CA GLN A 74 -12.29 -15.50 5.18
C GLN A 74 -11.91 -15.38 3.68
N PRO A 75 -11.96 -14.19 3.07
CA PRO A 75 -11.48 -14.01 1.73
C PRO A 75 -9.96 -14.15 1.66
N PRO A 76 -9.41 -14.51 0.48
CA PRO A 76 -7.98 -14.47 0.27
C PRO A 76 -7.46 -13.03 0.35
N SER A 77 -6.17 -12.88 0.63
CA SER A 77 -5.50 -11.58 0.53
C SER A 77 -5.42 -11.12 -0.92
N ILE A 78 -5.34 -9.81 -1.13
CA ILE A 78 -5.05 -9.24 -2.44
C ILE A 78 -3.74 -9.81 -3.02
N THR A 79 -3.76 -10.13 -4.31
CA THR A 79 -2.57 -10.58 -5.03
C THR A 79 -1.70 -9.40 -5.46
N THR A 80 -0.44 -9.65 -5.79
CA THR A 80 0.46 -8.61 -6.35
C THR A 80 -0.13 -7.98 -7.61
N ASP A 81 -0.74 -8.77 -8.48
CA ASP A 81 -1.35 -8.28 -9.71
C ASP A 81 -2.63 -7.47 -9.43
N GLY A 82 -3.42 -7.89 -8.43
CA GLY A 82 -4.56 -7.10 -7.95
C GLY A 82 -4.12 -5.74 -7.42
N ALA A 83 -3.08 -5.69 -6.59
CA ALA A 83 -2.52 -4.44 -6.08
C ALA A 83 -1.99 -3.56 -7.21
N ARG A 84 -1.35 -4.15 -8.22
CA ARG A 84 -0.86 -3.45 -9.41
C ARG A 84 -1.99 -2.81 -10.20
N SER A 85 -3.07 -3.55 -10.44
CA SER A 85 -4.26 -3.05 -11.14
C SER A 85 -4.93 -1.89 -10.39
N ILE A 86 -4.99 -1.96 -9.06
CA ILE A 86 -5.50 -0.84 -8.24
C ILE A 86 -4.61 0.40 -8.41
N LEU A 87 -3.28 0.26 -8.33
CA LEU A 87 -2.36 1.38 -8.46
C LEU A 87 -2.38 2.02 -9.85
N GLN A 88 -2.57 1.24 -10.91
CA GLN A 88 -2.80 1.77 -12.26
C GLN A 88 -4.02 2.69 -12.29
N ARG A 89 -5.17 2.17 -11.85
CA ARG A 89 -6.43 2.92 -11.81
C ARG A 89 -6.35 4.18 -10.94
N LEU A 90 -5.66 4.09 -9.80
CA LEU A 90 -5.48 5.24 -8.91
C LEU A 90 -4.54 6.28 -9.50
N SER A 91 -3.46 5.87 -10.19
CA SER A 91 -2.54 6.80 -10.85
C SER A 91 -3.24 7.54 -11.99
N GLU A 92 -4.00 6.81 -12.81
CA GLU A 92 -4.84 7.36 -13.87
C GLU A 92 -5.87 8.35 -13.32
N ALA A 93 -6.64 7.94 -12.30
CA ALA A 93 -7.67 8.79 -11.70
C ALA A 93 -7.12 10.02 -10.99
N ALA A 94 -5.87 9.95 -10.51
CA ALA A 94 -5.17 11.08 -9.89
C ALA A 94 -4.36 11.90 -10.91
N GLU A 95 -4.42 11.56 -12.20
CA GLU A 95 -3.68 12.21 -13.29
C GLU A 95 -2.17 12.29 -13.00
N ILE A 96 -1.62 11.24 -12.37
CA ILE A 96 -0.20 11.15 -12.06
C ILE A 96 0.53 10.66 -13.30
N ASP A 97 1.25 11.57 -13.96
CA ASP A 97 2.14 11.22 -15.08
C ASP A 97 3.47 10.66 -14.55
N ILE A 98 3.86 9.51 -15.07
CA ILE A 98 5.09 8.81 -14.67
C ILE A 98 5.97 8.65 -15.90
N ASP A 99 7.01 9.48 -15.97
CA ASP A 99 8.07 9.35 -16.97
C ASP A 99 9.06 8.24 -16.56
N HIS A 100 8.65 6.98 -16.75
CA HIS A 100 9.49 5.82 -16.47
C HIS A 100 9.38 4.75 -17.57
N PRO A 101 10.52 4.20 -18.06
CA PRO A 101 10.56 3.34 -19.25
C PRO A 101 9.84 1.99 -19.11
N LYS A 102 9.44 1.58 -17.90
CA LYS A 102 8.79 0.29 -17.64
C LYS A 102 7.34 0.38 -17.20
N HIS A 103 6.93 1.50 -16.61
CA HIS A 103 5.63 1.65 -15.96
C HIS A 103 5.16 3.09 -16.15
N ASP A 104 3.94 3.24 -16.62
CA ASP A 104 3.19 4.48 -16.83
C ASP A 104 2.28 4.82 -15.64
N TYR A 105 2.54 4.21 -14.47
CA TYR A 105 1.80 4.42 -13.23
C TYR A 105 2.73 4.21 -12.03
N LEU A 106 2.28 4.63 -10.84
CA LEU A 106 3.01 4.45 -9.60
C LEU A 106 3.02 2.97 -9.19
N ALA A 107 4.00 2.21 -9.68
CA ALA A 107 4.13 0.80 -9.38
C ALA A 107 4.46 0.56 -7.88
N PRO A 108 4.14 -0.62 -7.31
CA PRO A 108 4.40 -0.90 -5.88
C PRO A 108 5.85 -0.65 -5.45
N HIS A 109 6.80 -0.99 -6.33
CA HIS A 109 8.21 -0.76 -6.09
C HIS A 109 8.55 0.73 -6.05
N GLY A 110 7.92 1.55 -6.90
CA GLY A 110 8.05 3.01 -6.89
C GLY A 110 7.52 3.62 -5.60
N GLY A 111 6.32 3.19 -5.17
CA GLY A 111 5.76 3.60 -3.88
C GLY A 111 6.67 3.25 -2.69
N ARG A 112 7.24 2.04 -2.67
CA ARG A 112 8.22 1.63 -1.65
C ARG A 112 9.49 2.48 -1.69
N ARG A 113 9.99 2.82 -2.87
CA ARG A 113 11.19 3.66 -3.05
C ARG A 113 10.96 5.09 -2.55
N GLY A 114 9.86 5.71 -2.94
CA GLY A 114 9.52 7.06 -2.48
C GLY A 114 9.36 7.13 -0.95
N MET A 115 8.67 6.16 -0.35
CA MET A 115 8.57 6.09 1.12
C MET A 115 9.94 5.85 1.79
N GLY A 116 10.79 5.01 1.19
CA GLY A 116 12.14 4.77 1.72
C GLY A 116 13.01 6.02 1.68
N GLU A 117 12.93 6.82 0.63
CA GLU A 117 13.60 8.12 0.54
C GLU A 117 13.11 9.10 1.62
N VAL A 118 11.79 9.19 1.83
CA VAL A 118 11.21 9.99 2.92
C VAL A 118 11.74 9.54 4.29
N LEU A 119 11.83 8.24 4.54
CA LEU A 119 12.36 7.70 5.79
C LEU A 119 13.84 8.00 5.98
N VAL A 120 14.65 7.91 4.93
CA VAL A 120 16.09 8.24 4.98
C VAL A 120 16.28 9.73 5.28
N ARG A 121 15.58 10.63 4.58
CA ARG A 121 15.66 12.08 4.82
C ARG A 121 15.18 12.45 6.23
N ALA A 122 14.15 11.78 6.75
CA ALA A 122 13.56 12.12 8.04
C ALA A 122 14.32 11.55 9.26
N PHE A 123 14.89 10.36 9.13
CA PHE A 123 15.42 9.60 10.28
C PHE A 123 16.85 9.07 10.08
N GLY A 124 17.45 9.31 8.92
CA GLY A 124 18.75 8.75 8.54
C GLY A 124 18.68 7.26 8.18
N TYR A 125 19.77 6.78 7.60
CA TYR A 125 19.89 5.43 7.02
C TYR A 125 19.61 4.30 8.00
N THR A 126 20.15 4.36 9.22
CA THR A 126 20.04 3.30 10.23
C THR A 126 18.59 3.04 10.66
N VAL A 127 17.82 4.10 10.92
CA VAL A 127 16.42 3.99 11.36
C VAL A 127 15.54 3.60 10.18
N ALA A 128 15.77 4.18 9.00
CA ALA A 128 15.06 3.80 7.78
C ALA A 128 15.23 2.32 7.43
N ALA A 129 16.44 1.77 7.62
CA ALA A 129 16.74 0.35 7.38
C ALA A 129 15.88 -0.59 8.24
N ARG A 130 15.63 -0.23 9.51
CA ARG A 130 14.73 -1.01 10.39
C ARG A 130 13.29 -0.98 9.92
N TYR A 131 12.77 0.18 9.49
CA TYR A 131 11.40 0.28 8.98
C TYR A 131 11.19 -0.44 7.64
N LEU A 132 12.22 -0.46 6.79
CA LEU A 132 12.15 -1.13 5.49
C LEU A 132 12.45 -2.63 5.56
N ASP A 133 12.89 -3.12 6.73
CA ASP A 133 13.40 -4.48 6.95
C ASP A 133 14.57 -4.83 5.99
N ASN A 134 15.63 -4.01 6.00
CA ASN A 134 16.87 -4.25 5.23
C ASN A 134 18.12 -3.92 6.08
N SER A 135 19.29 -4.31 5.61
CA SER A 135 20.56 -3.84 6.18
C SER A 135 20.77 -2.35 5.90
N GLU A 136 21.46 -1.64 6.80
CA GLU A 136 21.82 -0.23 6.58
C GLU A 136 22.66 -0.05 5.32
N GLU A 137 23.62 -0.95 5.07
CA GLU A 137 24.45 -0.95 3.86
C GLU A 137 23.60 -0.97 2.59
N MET A 138 22.59 -1.84 2.53
CA MET A 138 21.69 -1.93 1.38
C MET A 138 20.83 -0.67 1.21
N VAL A 139 20.46 -0.01 2.31
CA VAL A 139 19.73 1.28 2.24
C VAL A 139 20.67 2.40 1.78
N ARG A 140 21.90 2.46 2.27
CA ARG A 140 22.92 3.44 1.82
C ARG A 140 23.22 3.29 0.34
N GLU A 141 23.42 2.08 -0.14
CA GLU A 141 23.62 1.82 -1.58
C GLU A 141 22.43 2.35 -2.39
N ARG A 142 21.22 1.98 -1.99
CA ARG A 142 19.97 2.25 -2.70
C ARG A 142 19.53 3.72 -2.70
N TYR A 143 19.94 4.49 -1.70
CA TYR A 143 19.54 5.89 -1.51
C TYR A 143 20.73 6.86 -1.42
N SER A 144 21.92 6.44 -1.85
CA SER A 144 23.16 7.22 -1.84
C SER A 144 23.05 8.59 -2.53
N HIS A 145 22.15 8.73 -3.50
CA HIS A 145 21.87 10.00 -4.18
C HIS A 145 21.35 11.09 -3.23
N ILE A 146 20.72 10.73 -2.10
CA ILE A 146 20.26 11.70 -1.09
C ILE A 146 21.46 12.40 -0.45
N GLU A 147 22.49 11.63 -0.08
CA GLU A 147 23.71 12.17 0.54
C GLU A 147 24.46 13.09 -0.43
N ALA A 148 24.49 12.75 -1.73
CA ALA A 148 25.09 13.61 -2.75
C ALA A 148 24.32 14.93 -2.94
N GLY A 149 22.98 14.91 -2.86
CA GLY A 149 22.14 16.11 -2.94
C GLY A 149 22.30 17.01 -1.71
N GLU A 150 22.22 16.42 -0.51
CA GLU A 150 22.39 17.16 0.74
C GLU A 150 23.80 17.77 0.87
N LEU A 151 24.86 17.06 0.45
CA LEU A 151 26.21 17.63 0.40
C LEU A 151 26.31 18.81 -0.57
N GLY A 152 25.62 18.74 -1.71
CA GLY A 152 25.58 19.80 -2.72
C GLY A 152 24.89 21.06 -2.19
N ASP A 153 23.76 20.90 -1.50
CA ASP A 153 23.03 22.01 -0.88
C ASP A 153 23.87 22.68 0.21
N VAL A 154 24.49 21.89 1.11
CA VAL A 154 25.37 22.40 2.17
C VAL A 154 26.61 23.10 1.59
N ALA A 155 27.22 22.55 0.54
CA ALA A 155 28.35 23.18 -0.13
C ALA A 155 27.96 24.50 -0.79
N THR A 156 26.79 24.57 -1.42
CA THR A 156 26.25 25.79 -2.04
C THR A 156 25.96 26.86 -0.99
N GLU A 157 25.34 26.49 0.13
CA GLU A 157 25.09 27.37 1.26
C GLU A 157 26.40 27.92 1.84
N THR A 158 27.38 27.05 2.10
CA THR A 158 28.70 27.43 2.62
C THR A 158 29.44 28.38 1.68
N LEU A 159 29.42 28.13 0.36
CA LEU A 159 30.06 29.00 -0.64
C LEU A 159 29.37 30.38 -0.68
N THR A 160 28.05 30.42 -0.57
CA THR A 160 27.27 31.67 -0.54
C THR A 160 27.57 32.51 0.72
N GLU A 161 27.80 31.86 1.86
CA GLU A 161 28.22 32.54 3.10
C GLU A 161 29.63 33.13 3.00
N VAL A 162 30.56 32.43 2.34
CA VAL A 162 31.95 32.87 2.15
C VAL A 162 32.04 34.02 1.14
N ASP A 163 31.26 34.00 0.06
CA ASP A 163 31.21 35.07 -0.94
C ASP A 163 30.48 36.34 -0.44
N GLY A 164 29.73 36.25 0.66
CA GLY A 164 29.00 37.36 1.29
C GLY A 164 29.84 38.25 2.22
N HIS A 165 31.13 37.97 2.42
CA HIS A 165 32.04 38.82 3.19
C HIS A 165 32.96 39.64 2.26
N PRO A 166 32.68 40.95 2.05
CA PRO A 166 33.66 41.82 1.41
C PRO A 166 34.85 41.98 2.37
N LEU A 167 36.06 41.79 1.83
CA LEU A 167 37.33 42.14 2.48
C LEU A 167 37.41 43.62 2.83
#